data_AF-A0A7S0HNS3-F1
#
_entry.id   AF-A0A7S0HNS3-F1
#
_cell.length_a   1.000
_cell.length_b   1.000
_cell.length_c   1.000
_cell.angle_alpha   90.00
_cell.angle_beta   90.00
_cell.angle_gamma   90.00
#
_symmetry.space_group_name_H-M   'P 1'
#
loop_
_entity.id
_entity.type
_entity.pdbx_description
1 polymer ?
#
loop_
_entity_poly.entity_id
_entity_poly.type
_entity_poly.pdbx_seq_one_letter_code
_entity_poly.pdbx_strand_id
1 'polypeptide(L)'
;RIQRPWLKYIFLTAPRQPANDANLTYCTSWFSMKKEGGKFVEDAEDFKRSVEFVCRIIEDEVRRGTDPSQIVLCGFGQGSSVAIAVAMRTFLSKPRNDAVKDKDKDK
;
A
#
# COMPACT_ATOMS: atom_id res chain seq x y z
N ARG A 1 27.00 1.64 0.26
CA ARG A 1 25.59 1.40 0.65
C ARG A 1 25.12 2.61 1.45
N ILE A 2 24.07 3.30 1.02
CA ILE A 2 23.56 4.47 1.77
C ILE A 2 22.91 3.94 3.06
N GLN A 3 23.54 4.16 4.20
CA GLN A 3 22.98 3.81 5.51
C GLN A 3 23.11 5.05 6.41
N ARG A 4 22.01 5.41 7.07
CA ARG A 4 21.98 6.44 8.10
C ARG A 4 21.53 5.76 9.41
N PRO A 5 22.15 6.06 10.57
CA PRO A 5 21.81 5.40 11.83
C PRO A 5 20.32 5.49 12.23
N TRP A 6 19.66 6.57 11.82
CA TRP A 6 18.26 6.87 12.12
C TRP A 6 17.27 6.44 11.03
N LEU A 7 17.72 5.75 9.98
CA LEU A 7 16.87 5.38 8.85
C LEU A 7 16.97 3.89 8.51
N LYS A 8 15.84 3.21 8.63
CA LYS A 8 15.68 1.81 8.25
C LYS A 8 15.07 1.72 6.85
N TYR A 9 15.74 1.02 5.95
CA TYR A 9 15.20 0.69 4.62
C TYR A 9 14.65 -0.73 4.63
N ILE A 10 13.38 -0.90 4.23
CA ILE A 10 12.74 -2.21 4.06
C ILE A 10 12.39 -2.35 2.57
N PHE A 11 13.10 -3.23 1.86
CA PHE A 11 12.80 -3.56 0.47
C PHE A 11 11.96 -4.83 0.45
N LEU A 12 10.67 -4.67 0.15
CA LEU A 12 9.74 -5.78 0.10
C LEU A 12 9.87 -6.54 -1.22
N THR A 13 9.91 -7.87 -1.12
CA THR A 13 9.78 -8.75 -2.28
C THR A 13 8.30 -9.06 -2.49
N ALA A 14 7.81 -8.81 -3.70
CA ALA A 14 6.43 -9.14 -4.03
C ALA A 14 6.18 -10.66 -4.00
N PRO A 15 4.97 -11.11 -3.62
CA PRO A 15 4.63 -12.53 -3.64
C PRO A 15 4.87 -13.18 -5.00
N ARG A 16 5.27 -14.45 -4.99
CA ARG A 16 5.39 -15.23 -6.23
C ARG A 16 3.99 -15.68 -6.67
N GLN A 17 3.52 -15.17 -7.80
CA GLN A 17 2.19 -15.43 -8.34
C GLN A 17 2.24 -15.46 -9.88
N PRO A 18 1.20 -15.98 -10.56
CA PRO A 18 1.09 -15.86 -12.02
C PRO A 18 1.11 -14.39 -12.45
N ALA A 19 1.89 -14.05 -13.47
CA ALA A 19 1.96 -12.66 -13.96
C ALA A 19 0.66 -12.21 -14.63
N ASN A 20 -0.04 -13.14 -15.27
CA ASN A 20 -1.33 -12.93 -15.89
C ASN A 20 -2.08 -14.27 -16.04
N ASP A 21 -3.39 -14.19 -16.27
CA ASP A 21 -4.25 -15.37 -16.39
C ASP A 21 -4.04 -16.16 -17.68
N ALA A 22 -3.46 -15.55 -18.71
CA ALA A 22 -3.31 -16.15 -20.05
C ALA A 22 -2.06 -17.03 -20.16
N ASN A 23 -0.95 -16.56 -19.60
CA ASN A 23 0.34 -17.22 -19.56
C ASN A 23 0.76 -17.28 -18.09
N LEU A 24 0.52 -18.43 -17.45
CA LEU A 24 0.79 -18.73 -16.04
C LEU A 24 2.31 -18.75 -15.70
N THR A 25 3.09 -17.86 -16.28
CA THR A 25 4.48 -17.63 -15.91
C THR A 25 4.50 -17.05 -14.50
N TYR A 26 5.02 -17.83 -13.56
CA TYR A 26 5.17 -17.39 -12.18
C TYR A 26 6.37 -16.44 -12.05
N CYS A 27 6.10 -15.23 -11.57
CA CYS A 27 7.13 -14.28 -11.19
C CYS A 27 6.79 -13.61 -9.86
N THR A 28 7.71 -12.82 -9.31
CA THR A 28 7.39 -11.92 -8.20
C THR A 28 6.56 -10.76 -8.78
N SER A 29 5.28 -10.71 -8.44
CA SER A 29 4.34 -9.68 -8.90
C SER A 29 3.53 -9.21 -7.71
N TRP A 30 3.09 -7.95 -7.70
CA TRP A 30 2.19 -7.46 -6.66
C TRP A 30 0.74 -7.87 -6.98
N PHE A 31 0.39 -7.98 -8.25
CA PHE A 31 -0.93 -8.46 -8.66
C PHE A 31 -0.88 -9.01 -10.08
N SER A 32 -1.73 -9.98 -10.38
CA SER A 32 -1.91 -10.52 -11.73
C SER A 32 -2.68 -9.54 -12.62
N MET A 33 -2.50 -9.68 -13.94
CA MET A 33 -3.36 -9.03 -14.94
C MET A 33 -4.26 -10.05 -15.64
N LYS A 34 -5.54 -9.72 -15.79
CA LYS A 34 -6.54 -10.51 -16.49
C LYS A 34 -6.85 -9.90 -17.84
N LYS A 35 -7.30 -10.73 -18.79
CA LYS A 35 -7.82 -10.22 -20.06
C LYS A 35 -9.35 -10.15 -20.00
N GLU A 36 -9.90 -8.95 -19.97
CA GLU A 36 -11.34 -8.71 -19.93
C GLU A 36 -11.72 -7.73 -21.06
N GLY A 37 -12.70 -8.10 -21.89
CA GLY A 37 -13.14 -7.26 -23.01
C GLY A 37 -12.03 -6.89 -24.00
N GLY A 38 -11.01 -7.75 -24.14
CA GLY A 38 -9.84 -7.50 -25.00
C GLY A 38 -8.78 -6.58 -24.38
N LYS A 39 -8.97 -6.09 -23.15
CA LYS A 39 -8.02 -5.26 -22.41
C LYS A 39 -7.38 -6.05 -21.27
N PHE A 40 -6.19 -5.63 -20.85
CA PHE A 40 -5.59 -6.12 -19.61
C PHE A 40 -6.12 -5.29 -18.44
N VAL A 41 -6.68 -5.97 -17.44
CA VAL A 41 -7.26 -5.38 -16.23
C VAL A 41 -6.58 -6.00 -15.03
N GLU A 42 -6.38 -5.23 -13.96
CA GLU A 42 -5.74 -5.70 -12.74
C GLU A 42 -6.66 -6.67 -11.98
N ASP A 43 -6.10 -7.75 -11.40
CA ASP A 43 -6.85 -8.58 -10.46
C ASP A 43 -7.03 -7.81 -9.14
N ALA A 44 -8.26 -7.37 -8.88
CA ALA A 44 -8.60 -6.59 -7.69
C ALA A 44 -8.38 -7.35 -6.37
N GLU A 45 -8.49 -8.68 -6.38
CA GLU A 45 -8.34 -9.50 -5.18
C GLU A 45 -6.85 -9.74 -4.86
N ASP A 46 -6.03 -10.01 -5.88
CA ASP A 46 -4.56 -9.99 -5.73
C ASP A 46 -4.06 -8.64 -5.24
N PHE A 47 -4.58 -7.56 -5.82
CA PHE A 47 -4.22 -6.20 -5.43
C PHE A 47 -4.52 -5.95 -3.95
N LYS A 48 -5.73 -6.30 -3.48
CA LYS A 48 -6.11 -6.19 -2.06
C LYS A 48 -5.20 -7.01 -1.16
N ARG A 49 -4.85 -8.25 -1.54
CA ARG A 49 -3.92 -9.08 -0.78
C ARG A 49 -2.55 -8.43 -0.63
N SER A 50 -2.04 -7.82 -1.70
CA SER A 50 -0.77 -7.08 -1.66
C SER A 50 -0.84 -5.84 -0.78
N VAL A 51 -1.93 -5.09 -0.84
CA VAL A 51 -2.18 -3.95 0.06
C VAL A 51 -2.18 -4.42 1.51
N GLU A 52 -2.90 -5.49 1.82
CA GLU A 52 -3.00 -6.03 3.19
C GLU A 52 -1.67 -6.60 3.71
N PHE A 53 -0.90 -7.24 2.83
CA PHE A 53 0.46 -7.67 3.14
C PHE A 53 1.36 -6.50 3.56
N VAL A 54 1.35 -5.39 2.81
CA VAL A 54 2.13 -4.20 3.16
C VAL A 54 1.61 -3.54 4.44
N CYS A 55 0.29 -3.45 4.63
CA CYS A 55 -0.31 -2.93 5.86
C CYS A 55 0.18 -3.69 7.10
N ARG A 56 0.20 -5.03 7.06
CA ARG A 56 0.68 -5.85 8.18
C ARG A 56 2.14 -5.55 8.54
N ILE A 57 2.99 -5.31 7.55
CA ILE A 57 4.40 -4.95 7.79
C ILE A 57 4.51 -3.58 8.44
N ILE A 58 3.71 -2.60 7.99
CA ILE A 58 3.66 -1.27 8.62
C ILE A 58 3.19 -1.39 10.07
N GLU A 59 2.11 -2.13 10.32
CA GLU A 59 1.59 -2.35 11.68
C GLU A 59 2.63 -3.01 12.60
N ASP A 60 3.42 -3.94 12.07
CA ASP A 60 4.50 -4.58 12.81
C ASP A 60 5.63 -3.57 13.16
N GLU A 61 5.98 -2.66 12.25
CA GLU A 61 6.97 -1.60 12.52
C GLU A 61 6.45 -0.56 13.53
N VAL A 62 5.16 -0.23 13.47
CA VAL A 62 4.51 0.65 14.46
C VAL A 62 4.49 -0.02 15.82
N ARG A 63 4.16 -1.31 15.91
CA ARG A 63 4.17 -2.08 17.17
C ARG A 63 5.57 -2.16 17.78
N ARG A 64 6.62 -2.11 16.96
CA ARG A 64 8.01 -2.03 17.40
C ARG A 64 8.44 -0.63 17.86
N GLY A 65 7.56 0.37 17.77
CA GLY A 65 7.78 1.73 18.28
C GLY A 65 8.09 2.78 17.21
N THR A 66 7.95 2.47 15.93
CA THR A 66 8.12 3.47 14.86
C THR A 66 6.89 4.37 14.80
N ASP A 67 7.08 5.69 14.91
CA ASP A 67 5.98 6.64 14.72
C ASP A 67 5.45 6.55 13.27
N PRO A 68 4.13 6.32 13.05
CA PRO A 68 3.55 6.27 11.71
C PRO A 68 3.87 7.49 10.84
N SER A 69 4.05 8.68 11.42
CA SER A 69 4.40 9.91 10.69
C SER A 69 5.83 9.90 10.11
N GLN A 70 6.68 8.99 10.58
CA GLN A 70 8.06 8.80 10.11
C GLN A 70 8.17 7.67 9.07
N ILE A 71 7.07 6.97 8.76
CA ILE A 71 7.05 5.90 7.78
C ILE A 71 6.79 6.49 6.39
N VAL A 72 7.74 6.31 5.49
CA VAL A 72 7.61 6.72 4.09
C VAL A 72 7.42 5.48 3.22
N LEU A 73 6.33 5.45 2.45
CA LEU A 73 6.08 4.43 1.44
C LEU A 73 6.57 4.90 0.08
N CYS A 74 7.38 4.06 -0.56
CA CYS A 74 7.91 4.29 -1.91
C CYS A 74 7.60 3.08 -2.78
N GLY A 75 7.37 3.31 -4.08
CA GLY A 75 7.09 2.23 -5.03
C GLY A 75 7.43 2.62 -6.47
N PHE A 76 7.72 1.61 -7.29
CA PHE A 76 7.95 1.72 -8.73
C PHE A 76 7.12 0.67 -9.47
N GLY A 77 6.63 0.98 -10.68
CA GLY A 77 5.74 0.10 -11.45
C GLY A 77 4.51 -0.30 -10.64
N GLN A 78 4.15 -1.59 -10.61
CA GLN A 78 3.02 -2.08 -9.78
C GLN A 78 3.16 -1.72 -8.29
N GLY A 79 4.38 -1.59 -7.78
CA GLY A 79 4.62 -1.24 -6.38
C GLY A 79 4.14 0.18 -6.02
N SER A 80 4.08 1.12 -6.98
CA SER A 80 3.54 2.45 -6.70
C SER A 80 2.03 2.40 -6.49
N SER A 81 1.30 1.59 -7.27
CA SER A 81 -0.14 1.39 -7.09
C SER A 81 -0.47 0.85 -5.70
N VAL A 82 0.29 -0.16 -5.24
CA VAL A 82 0.14 -0.71 -3.88
C VAL A 82 0.47 0.34 -2.81
N ALA A 83 1.59 1.06 -2.96
CA ALA A 83 2.01 2.09 -2.00
C ALA A 83 0.94 3.20 -1.85
N ILE A 84 0.37 3.67 -2.95
CA ILE A 84 -0.70 4.68 -2.95
C ILE A 84 -1.95 4.12 -2.27
N ALA A 85 -2.39 2.92 -2.63
CA ALA A 85 -3.59 2.32 -2.05
C ALA A 85 -3.45 2.09 -0.53
N VAL A 86 -2.29 1.64 -0.07
CA VAL A 86 -1.99 1.50 1.38
C VAL A 86 -2.08 2.85 2.08
N ALA A 87 -1.47 3.90 1.51
CA ALA A 87 -1.49 5.24 2.08
C ALA A 87 -2.93 5.80 2.15
N MET A 88 -3.72 5.62 1.09
CA MET A 88 -5.11 6.09 1.06
C MET A 88 -6.03 5.31 1.99
N ARG A 89 -5.84 3.98 2.13
CA ARG A 89 -6.59 3.14 3.09
C ARG A 89 -6.41 3.67 4.51
N THR A 90 -5.17 3.96 4.91
CA THR A 90 -4.84 4.48 6.24
C THR A 90 -5.31 5.93 6.43
N PHE A 91 -5.30 6.74 5.36
CA PHE A 91 -5.81 8.11 5.41
C PHE A 91 -7.33 8.13 5.63
N LEU A 92 -8.08 7.26 4.95
CA LEU A 92 -9.55 7.19 5.07
C LEU A 92 -10.02 6.53 6.38
N SER A 93 -9.19 5.69 7.01
CA SER A 93 -9.52 5.11 8.32
C SER A 93 -9.28 6.06 9.50
N LYS A 94 -8.57 7.18 9.27
CA LYS A 94 -8.39 8.22 10.29
C LYS A 94 -9.66 9.11 10.32
N PRO A 95 -10.34 9.26 11.46
CA PRO A 95 -11.46 10.21 11.54
C PRO A 95 -10.94 11.61 11.19
N ARG A 96 -11.59 12.27 10.22
CA ARG A 96 -11.37 13.68 9.93
C ARG A 96 -11.71 14.47 11.19
N ASN A 97 -10.69 15.00 11.87
CA ASN A 97 -10.86 15.87 13.03
C ASN A 97 -11.34 17.29 12.65
N ASP A 98 -11.83 17.48 11.43
CA ASP A 98 -12.14 18.78 10.85
C ASP A 98 -13.57 19.26 11.19
N ALA A 99 -14.27 18.61 12.12
CA ALA A 99 -15.65 18.93 12.52
C ALA A 99 -15.76 19.56 13.91
N VAL A 100 -14.82 20.42 14.31
CA VAL A 100 -15.00 21.28 15.50
C VAL A 100 -14.47 22.68 15.21
N LYS A 101 -15.39 23.57 14.81
CA LYS A 101 -15.54 24.99 15.22
C LYS A 101 -16.32 25.77 14.16
N ASP A 102 -17.64 25.58 14.12
CA ASP A 102 -18.54 26.64 13.64
C ASP A 102 -19.94 26.48 14.29
N LYS A 103 -19.97 26.65 15.62
CA LYS A 103 -21.20 26.85 16.39
C LYS A 103 -20.88 27.79 17.55
N ASP A 104 -20.51 29.02 17.21
CA ASP A 104 -20.50 30.12 18.19
C ASP A 104 -20.55 31.48 17.46
N LYS A 105 -21.60 31.65 16.64
CA LYS A 105 -22.04 32.96 16.15
C LYS A 105 -23.55 32.94 15.97
N ASP A 106 -24.24 33.02 17.10
CA ASP A 106 -25.55 33.68 17.20
C ASP A 106 -25.69 34.13 18.67
N LYS A 107 -25.14 35.31 18.94
CA LYS A 107 -25.44 36.15 20.10
C LYS A 107 -26.12 37.41 19.58
#